data_AF-A0A957W0I7-F1
#
_entry.id   AF-A0A957W0I7-F1
#
_cell.length_a   1.000
_cell.length_b   1.000
_cell.length_c   1.000
_cell.angle_alpha   90.00
_cell.angle_beta   90.00
_cell.angle_gamma   90.00
#
_symmetry.space_group_name_H-M   'P 1'
#
loop_
_entity.id
_entity.type
_entity.pdbx_description
1 polymer ?
#
loop_
_entity_poly.entity_id
_entity_poly.type
_entity_poly.pdbx_seq_one_letter_code
_entity_poly.pdbx_strand_id
1 'polypeptide(L)'
;MTFHPADHSHRRYNPLTGEWIVVAPHRTKRPWQGQIEKPPQDTRPAYDPKCYLCPGNERSGGERNPAYQSTYVFQNDFSSLLADTPAGEVSLHGLLRAKSEQGVCRVICFSPQHNLTLPEMPVSAIRQVVDVWAAQIAELGRTYRWVQIFENKGAIMGCSNPHPHGQVWGQQSLPNEPKKEDLHQQAYYEKHGAPLLLDYARLELEQQARVIVKNEHWLAVMPYWAMWPFETMLLPQRHVLRLTDLTDPERDALADILKRLLSKYDNLFEASFPYSMGWHGAPTDSEDYSYWQLHAHFYPPLLRSATVKKFMVGYEMLGEPQRDLTPEQAAKRLQDLPDKHYKEADTV
;
A
#
# COMPACT_ATOMS: atom_id res chain seq x y z
N MET A 1 30.48 7.74 26.13
CA MET A 1 29.12 7.16 25.98
C MET A 1 29.10 6.45 24.63
N THR A 2 28.62 5.21 24.58
CA THR A 2 28.51 4.42 23.34
C THR A 2 27.12 4.65 22.74
N PHE A 3 27.02 4.79 21.41
CA PHE A 3 25.75 4.98 20.73
C PHE A 3 25.00 3.65 20.60
N HIS A 4 23.76 3.60 21.10
CA HIS A 4 22.87 2.44 21.02
C HIS A 4 21.57 2.84 20.28
N PRO A 5 21.37 2.41 19.02
CA PRO A 5 20.17 2.75 18.24
C PRO A 5 18.85 2.32 18.89
N ALA A 6 18.89 1.32 19.78
CA ALA A 6 17.73 0.84 20.51
C ALA A 6 17.21 1.84 21.56
N ASP A 7 18.09 2.74 22.04
CA ASP A 7 17.79 3.64 23.17
C ASP A 7 17.90 5.12 22.79
N HIS A 8 18.84 5.45 21.90
CA HIS A 8 19.17 6.83 21.55
C HIS A 8 18.44 7.29 20.28
N SER A 9 18.00 8.54 20.28
CA SER A 9 17.45 9.16 19.09
C SER A 9 18.47 9.19 17.96
N HIS A 10 18.03 8.85 16.76
CA HIS A 10 18.87 8.84 15.56
C HIS A 10 18.03 9.07 14.31
N ARG A 11 18.68 9.21 13.16
CA ARG A 11 18.01 9.33 11.86
C ARG A 11 18.33 8.10 11.01
N ARG A 12 17.35 7.63 10.24
CA ARG A 12 17.52 6.56 9.24
C ARG A 12 17.21 7.12 7.86
N TYR A 13 18.03 6.77 6.88
CA TYR A 13 17.89 7.26 5.52
C TYR A 13 16.97 6.33 4.72
N ASN A 14 16.01 6.90 3.99
CA ASN A 14 15.21 6.22 2.99
C ASN A 14 15.89 6.34 1.62
N PRO A 15 16.52 5.26 1.11
CA PRO A 15 17.22 5.31 -0.17
C PRO A 15 16.26 5.36 -1.37
N LEU A 16 14.95 5.11 -1.21
CA LEU A 16 13.97 5.25 -2.27
C LEU A 16 13.55 6.71 -2.50
N THR A 17 13.45 7.52 -1.45
CA THR A 17 12.96 8.90 -1.54
C THR A 17 14.03 9.96 -1.35
N GLY A 18 15.20 9.59 -0.80
CA GLY A 18 16.25 10.52 -0.44
C GLY A 18 16.03 11.26 0.88
N GLU A 19 15.05 10.83 1.68
CA GLU A 19 14.61 11.51 2.89
C GLU A 19 15.14 10.81 4.16
N TRP A 20 15.09 11.51 5.28
CA TRP A 20 15.49 10.96 6.59
C TRP A 20 14.28 10.84 7.53
N ILE A 21 14.32 9.84 8.39
CA ILE A 21 13.29 9.58 9.41
C ILE A 21 13.93 9.66 10.79
N VAL A 22 13.40 10.49 11.68
CA VAL A 22 13.78 10.52 13.09
C VAL A 22 13.22 9.29 13.80
N VAL A 23 14.07 8.54 14.47
CA VAL A 23 13.68 7.43 15.35
C VAL A 23 13.94 7.84 16.79
N ALA A 24 12.91 7.79 17.63
CA ALA A 24 12.99 8.18 19.04
C ALA A 24 12.44 7.07 19.96
N PRO A 25 13.22 5.99 20.21
CA PRO A 25 12.71 4.75 20.84
C PRO A 25 12.04 4.93 22.21
N HIS A 26 12.50 5.91 23.00
CA HIS A 26 12.02 6.18 24.35
C HIS A 26 10.62 6.81 24.39
N ARG A 27 10.10 7.35 23.28
CA ARG A 27 8.79 8.05 23.24
C ARG A 27 7.59 7.13 23.48
N THR A 28 7.77 5.82 23.29
CA THR A 28 6.74 4.81 23.61
C THR A 28 6.29 4.85 25.08
N LYS A 29 7.14 5.33 26.00
CA LYS A 29 6.84 5.46 27.44
C LYS A 29 5.96 6.67 27.80
N ARG A 30 5.73 7.61 26.87
CA ARG A 30 4.93 8.81 27.16
C ARG A 30 3.46 8.42 27.36
N PRO A 31 2.79 8.83 28.46
CA PRO A 31 1.37 8.56 28.68
C PRO A 31 0.54 9.19 27.57
N TRP A 32 -0.40 8.42 27.01
CA TRP A 32 -1.34 8.90 25.99
C TRP A 32 -2.63 9.36 26.68
N GLN A 33 -2.99 10.62 26.50
CA GLN A 33 -4.27 11.22 26.94
C GLN A 33 -5.04 11.83 25.77
N GLY A 34 -4.63 11.52 24.53
CA GLY A 34 -5.25 12.04 23.31
C GLY A 34 -6.48 11.23 22.88
N GLN A 35 -6.94 11.47 21.66
CA GLN A 35 -8.11 10.80 21.08
C GLN A 35 -7.98 9.27 21.13
N ILE A 36 -9.08 8.61 21.46
CA ILE A 36 -9.25 7.16 21.44
C ILE A 36 -10.33 6.88 20.39
N GLU A 37 -9.95 6.19 19.32
CA GLU A 37 -10.89 5.77 18.27
C GLU A 37 -11.86 4.72 18.82
N LYS A 38 -13.03 4.56 18.17
CA LYS A 38 -13.92 3.46 18.50
C LYS A 38 -13.42 2.18 17.81
N PRO A 39 -13.36 1.03 18.51
CA PRO A 39 -13.11 -0.24 17.84
C PRO A 39 -14.14 -0.43 16.72
N PRO A 40 -13.73 -0.79 15.50
CA PRO A 40 -14.68 -1.06 14.43
C PRO A 40 -15.55 -2.27 14.84
N GLN A 41 -16.87 -2.06 14.91
CA GLN A 41 -17.81 -3.19 14.98
C GLN A 41 -17.98 -3.76 13.58
N ASP A 42 -17.58 -5.00 13.37
CA ASP A 42 -17.72 -5.66 12.07
C ASP A 42 -18.97 -6.55 12.05
N THR A 43 -20.13 -5.91 11.93
CA THR A 43 -21.45 -6.57 11.81
C THR A 43 -22.07 -6.32 10.43
N ARG A 44 -21.24 -6.08 9.42
CA ARG A 44 -21.68 -5.79 8.05
C ARG A 44 -22.43 -6.99 7.47
N PRO A 45 -23.55 -6.78 6.75
CA PRO A 45 -24.22 -7.87 6.04
C PRO A 45 -23.38 -8.31 4.84
N ALA A 46 -23.55 -9.56 4.39
CA ALA A 46 -22.90 -10.04 3.17
C ALA A 46 -23.36 -9.26 1.92
N TYR A 47 -24.56 -8.71 1.95
CA TYR A 47 -25.12 -7.83 0.93
C TYR A 47 -25.81 -6.64 1.60
N ASP A 48 -25.49 -5.43 1.16
CA ASP A 48 -26.16 -4.21 1.60
C ASP A 48 -26.95 -3.59 0.42
N PRO A 49 -28.29 -3.54 0.46
CA PRO A 49 -29.11 -2.94 -0.60
C PRO A 49 -28.88 -1.43 -0.80
N LYS A 50 -28.23 -0.75 0.14
CA LYS A 50 -27.87 0.67 0.06
C LYS A 50 -26.44 0.92 -0.38
N CYS A 51 -25.61 -0.13 -0.47
CA CYS A 51 -24.23 0.02 -0.87
C CYS A 51 -24.12 0.16 -2.39
N TYR A 52 -23.64 1.31 -2.86
CA TYR A 52 -23.44 1.61 -4.29
C TYR A 52 -22.36 0.78 -4.99
N LEU A 53 -21.63 -0.07 -4.26
CA LEU A 53 -20.65 -1.01 -4.80
C LEU A 53 -21.15 -2.46 -4.86
N CYS A 54 -22.26 -2.80 -4.20
CA CYS A 54 -22.79 -4.16 -4.22
C CYS A 54 -23.35 -4.55 -5.61
N PRO A 55 -23.35 -5.85 -5.98
CA PRO A 55 -23.89 -6.32 -7.25
C PRO A 55 -25.37 -5.95 -7.42
N GLY A 56 -25.77 -5.55 -8.63
CA GLY A 56 -27.17 -5.21 -8.92
C GLY A 56 -27.69 -3.90 -8.34
N ASN A 57 -26.97 -3.25 -7.42
CA ASN A 57 -27.34 -1.95 -6.88
C ASN A 57 -27.04 -0.81 -7.85
N GLU A 58 -27.77 0.30 -7.67
CA GLU A 58 -27.50 1.55 -8.35
C GLU A 58 -26.30 2.25 -7.73
N ARG A 59 -25.44 2.81 -8.59
CA ARG A 59 -24.27 3.58 -8.18
C ARG A 59 -24.64 5.04 -7.91
N SER A 60 -23.73 5.77 -7.28
CA SER A 60 -23.91 7.20 -7.04
C SER A 60 -24.04 8.03 -8.32
N GLY A 61 -23.51 7.55 -9.45
CA GLY A 61 -23.71 8.15 -10.77
C GLY A 61 -25.02 7.78 -11.48
N GLY A 62 -25.91 6.98 -10.87
CA GLY A 62 -27.20 6.56 -11.45
C GLY A 62 -27.13 5.28 -12.32
N GLU A 63 -25.93 4.82 -12.64
CA GLU A 63 -25.71 3.56 -13.37
C GLU A 63 -25.91 2.33 -12.46
N ARG A 64 -26.36 1.21 -13.02
CA ARG A 64 -26.57 -0.03 -12.24
C ARG A 64 -25.39 -0.97 -12.35
N ASN A 65 -24.92 -1.48 -11.21
CA ASN A 65 -23.89 -2.53 -11.20
C ASN A 65 -24.44 -3.82 -11.80
N PRO A 66 -23.65 -4.56 -12.60
CA PRO A 66 -24.02 -5.91 -12.98
C PRO A 66 -24.14 -6.81 -11.74
N ALA A 67 -24.80 -7.96 -11.91
CA ALA A 67 -24.83 -9.02 -10.89
C ALA A 67 -23.49 -9.80 -10.87
N TYR A 68 -22.38 -9.09 -10.69
CA TYR A 68 -21.04 -9.66 -10.71
C TYR A 68 -20.83 -10.68 -9.58
N GLN A 69 -20.02 -11.71 -9.84
CA GLN A 69 -19.81 -12.85 -8.92
C GLN A 69 -18.38 -12.92 -8.35
N SER A 70 -17.51 -12.01 -8.76
CA SER A 70 -16.09 -11.94 -8.38
C SER A 70 -15.69 -10.46 -8.29
N THR A 71 -14.56 -10.07 -8.86
CA THR A 71 -14.13 -8.68 -8.98
C THR A 71 -14.96 -7.93 -10.01
N TYR A 72 -15.13 -6.63 -9.81
CA TYR A 72 -15.79 -5.76 -10.77
C TYR A 72 -15.06 -4.43 -10.88
N VAL A 73 -14.80 -4.00 -12.11
CA VAL A 73 -14.10 -2.74 -12.42
C VAL A 73 -15.03 -1.83 -13.18
N PHE A 74 -15.09 -0.56 -12.77
CA PHE A 74 -15.84 0.47 -13.48
C PHE A 74 -15.14 1.82 -13.37
N GLN A 75 -15.40 2.71 -14.31
CA GLN A 75 -14.92 4.10 -14.24
C GLN A 75 -15.58 4.82 -13.06
N ASN A 76 -14.78 5.51 -12.26
CA ASN A 76 -15.28 6.20 -11.08
C ASN A 76 -16.26 7.30 -11.51
N ASP A 77 -17.49 7.26 -10.96
CA ASP A 77 -18.55 8.23 -11.27
C ASP A 77 -18.12 9.68 -10.94
N PHE A 78 -17.16 9.87 -10.02
CA PHE A 78 -16.56 11.15 -9.65
C PHE A 78 -15.03 11.12 -9.83
N SER A 79 -14.59 10.89 -11.07
CA SER A 79 -13.17 10.79 -11.41
C SER A 79 -12.39 12.07 -11.09
N SER A 80 -11.22 11.93 -10.43
CA SER A 80 -10.32 13.05 -10.14
C SER A 80 -9.51 13.51 -11.36
N LEU A 81 -9.37 12.63 -12.36
CA LEU A 81 -8.71 12.90 -13.64
C LEU A 81 -9.65 12.52 -14.79
N LEU A 82 -9.67 13.36 -15.82
CA LEU A 82 -10.46 13.15 -17.03
C LEU A 82 -9.53 12.97 -18.24
N ALA A 83 -9.94 12.11 -19.17
CA ALA A 83 -9.14 11.76 -20.34
C ALA A 83 -9.12 12.87 -21.40
N ASP A 84 -10.17 13.70 -21.42
CA ASP A 84 -10.41 14.77 -22.38
C ASP A 84 -10.02 16.16 -21.86
N THR A 85 -9.36 16.26 -20.69
CA THR A 85 -8.81 17.52 -20.18
C THR A 85 -7.96 18.20 -21.27
N PRO A 86 -8.26 19.45 -21.69
CA PRO A 86 -7.50 20.12 -22.73
C PRO A 86 -6.03 20.31 -22.35
N ALA A 87 -5.13 20.15 -23.32
CA ALA A 87 -3.72 20.43 -23.12
C ALA A 87 -3.50 21.94 -22.85
N GLY A 88 -2.69 22.26 -21.85
CA GLY A 88 -2.38 23.65 -21.52
C GLY A 88 -1.30 23.80 -20.44
N GLU A 89 -0.62 24.94 -20.45
CA GLU A 89 0.32 25.35 -19.42
C GLU A 89 0.11 26.84 -19.10
N VAL A 90 0.19 27.19 -17.82
CA VAL A 90 0.27 28.56 -17.34
C VAL A 90 1.63 28.73 -16.68
N SER A 91 2.35 29.78 -17.07
CA SER A 91 3.62 30.15 -16.42
C SER A 91 3.69 31.66 -16.28
N LEU A 92 3.49 32.16 -15.05
CA LEU A 92 3.64 33.58 -14.73
C LEU A 92 4.97 33.79 -14.01
N HIS A 93 5.89 34.49 -14.69
CA HIS A 93 7.23 34.82 -14.19
C HIS A 93 8.04 33.61 -13.70
N GLY A 94 7.72 32.39 -14.16
CA GLY A 94 8.36 31.15 -13.73
C GLY A 94 8.05 30.71 -12.29
N LEU A 95 7.26 31.48 -11.53
CA LEU A 95 6.92 31.19 -10.13
C LEU A 95 5.55 30.52 -9.99
N LEU A 96 4.55 31.00 -10.73
CA LEU A 96 3.21 30.44 -10.71
C LEU A 96 3.04 29.58 -11.95
N ARG A 97 3.15 28.26 -11.77
CA ARG A 97 3.13 27.28 -12.85
C ARG A 97 1.99 26.30 -12.67
N ALA A 98 1.23 26.07 -13.71
CA ALA A 98 0.22 25.02 -13.78
C ALA A 98 0.33 24.30 -15.13
N LYS A 99 0.11 23.00 -15.15
CA LYS A 99 0.11 22.18 -16.36
C LYS A 99 -1.11 21.28 -16.34
N SER A 100 -1.73 21.07 -17.50
CA SER A 100 -2.83 20.12 -17.67
C SER A 100 -2.40 18.71 -17.28
N GLU A 101 -3.28 17.96 -16.61
CA GLU A 101 -3.11 16.54 -16.32
C GLU A 101 -4.31 15.77 -16.89
N GLN A 102 -4.02 14.81 -17.76
CA GLN A 102 -5.01 13.89 -18.31
C GLN A 102 -4.89 12.54 -17.62
N GLY A 103 -6.01 11.89 -17.39
CA GLY A 103 -6.01 10.60 -16.71
C GLY A 103 -7.36 9.90 -16.75
N VAL A 104 -7.43 8.81 -16.01
CA VAL A 104 -8.67 8.06 -15.77
C VAL A 104 -8.64 7.51 -14.35
N CYS A 105 -9.79 7.51 -13.68
CA CYS A 105 -9.94 6.89 -12.37
C CYS A 105 -10.94 5.74 -12.47
N ARG A 106 -10.57 4.55 -11.99
CA ARG A 106 -11.46 3.39 -11.90
C ARG A 106 -11.52 2.88 -10.46
N VAL A 107 -12.65 2.28 -10.12
CA VAL A 107 -12.89 1.55 -8.87
C VAL A 107 -12.82 0.06 -9.16
N ILE A 108 -12.23 -0.72 -8.25
CA ILE A 108 -12.09 -2.17 -8.34
C ILE A 108 -12.75 -2.80 -7.10
N CYS A 109 -13.96 -3.34 -7.23
CA CYS A 109 -14.56 -4.17 -6.19
C CYS A 109 -13.82 -5.51 -6.14
N PHE A 110 -13.43 -5.97 -4.95
CA PHE A 110 -12.66 -7.21 -4.78
C PHE A 110 -13.54 -8.46 -4.68
N SER A 111 -14.78 -8.32 -4.24
CA SER A 111 -15.72 -9.43 -3.99
C SER A 111 -17.15 -8.92 -4.03
N PRO A 112 -18.15 -9.73 -4.42
CA PRO A 112 -19.56 -9.35 -4.25
C PRO A 112 -19.98 -9.27 -2.78
N GLN A 113 -19.23 -9.89 -1.86
CA GLN A 113 -19.55 -9.93 -0.44
C GLN A 113 -19.08 -8.66 0.26
N HIS A 114 -20.03 -7.89 0.78
CA HIS A 114 -19.82 -6.61 1.43
C HIS A 114 -19.13 -6.70 2.80
N ASN A 115 -19.22 -7.84 3.46
CA ASN A 115 -18.70 -8.09 4.79
C ASN A 115 -17.28 -8.69 4.81
N LEU A 116 -16.64 -8.88 3.65
CA LEU A 116 -15.27 -9.40 3.58
C LEU A 116 -14.25 -8.26 3.48
N THR A 117 -13.03 -8.57 3.89
CA THR A 117 -11.81 -7.84 3.54
C THR A 117 -10.79 -8.83 2.97
N LEU A 118 -9.72 -8.34 2.32
CA LEU A 118 -8.69 -9.20 1.72
C LEU A 118 -8.19 -10.35 2.62
N PRO A 119 -7.85 -10.16 3.92
CA PRO A 119 -7.39 -11.28 4.76
C PRO A 119 -8.45 -12.36 5.01
N GLU A 120 -9.73 -12.04 4.86
CA GLU A 120 -10.86 -12.94 5.09
C GLU A 120 -11.29 -13.68 3.81
N MET A 121 -10.78 -13.26 2.65
CA MET A 121 -11.05 -13.91 1.38
C MET A 121 -10.28 -15.23 1.25
N PRO A 122 -10.79 -16.22 0.49
CA PRO A 122 -9.99 -17.38 0.09
C PRO A 122 -8.87 -16.93 -0.84
N VAL A 123 -7.71 -17.62 -0.79
CA VAL A 123 -6.53 -17.29 -1.60
C VAL A 123 -6.86 -17.22 -3.10
N SER A 124 -7.73 -18.10 -3.59
CA SER A 124 -8.17 -18.07 -4.99
C SER A 124 -8.91 -16.79 -5.39
N ALA A 125 -9.67 -16.17 -4.48
CA ALA A 125 -10.32 -14.88 -4.74
C ALA A 125 -9.33 -13.72 -4.69
N ILE A 126 -8.33 -13.78 -3.79
CA ILE A 126 -7.24 -12.79 -3.77
C ILE A 126 -6.41 -12.88 -5.06
N ARG A 127 -6.18 -14.09 -5.59
CA ARG A 127 -5.52 -14.30 -6.89
C ARG A 127 -6.28 -13.60 -8.04
N GLN A 128 -7.60 -13.64 -8.04
CA GLN A 128 -8.42 -12.91 -9.02
C GLN A 128 -8.22 -11.39 -8.91
N VAL A 129 -8.09 -10.85 -7.69
CA VAL A 129 -7.76 -9.43 -7.48
C VAL A 129 -6.37 -9.10 -8.05
N VAL A 130 -5.37 -9.96 -7.83
CA VAL A 130 -4.02 -9.81 -8.40
C VAL A 130 -4.07 -9.80 -9.95
N ASP A 131 -4.83 -10.70 -10.55
CA ASP A 131 -4.97 -10.75 -12.01
C ASP A 131 -5.64 -9.48 -12.56
N VAL A 132 -6.63 -8.95 -11.86
CA VAL A 132 -7.29 -7.68 -12.22
C VAL A 132 -6.33 -6.52 -12.10
N TRP A 133 -5.50 -6.45 -11.06
CA TRP A 133 -4.46 -5.43 -10.94
C TRP A 133 -3.50 -5.47 -12.14
N ALA A 134 -2.97 -6.65 -12.47
CA ALA A 134 -2.08 -6.81 -13.63
C ALA A 134 -2.80 -6.42 -14.94
N ALA A 135 -4.06 -6.81 -15.12
CA ALA A 135 -4.85 -6.46 -16.30
C ALA A 135 -5.10 -4.96 -16.43
N GLN A 136 -5.40 -4.26 -15.32
CA GLN A 136 -5.60 -2.81 -15.32
C GLN A 136 -4.32 -2.05 -15.64
N ILE A 137 -3.16 -2.49 -15.15
CA ILE A 137 -1.86 -1.92 -15.54
C ILE A 137 -1.59 -2.16 -17.03
N ALA A 138 -1.81 -3.38 -17.53
CA ALA A 138 -1.57 -3.72 -18.93
C ALA A 138 -2.48 -2.95 -19.89
N GLU A 139 -3.72 -2.67 -19.49
CA GLU A 139 -4.68 -1.91 -20.28
C GLU A 139 -4.35 -0.42 -20.27
N LEU A 140 -4.29 0.18 -19.07
CA LEU A 140 -4.12 1.62 -18.90
C LEU A 140 -2.70 2.09 -19.28
N GLY A 141 -1.69 1.24 -19.08
CA GLY A 141 -0.30 1.53 -19.43
C GLY A 141 -0.04 1.68 -20.94
N ARG A 142 -1.02 1.32 -21.80
CA ARG A 142 -0.96 1.63 -23.24
C ARG A 142 -1.17 3.10 -23.55
N THR A 143 -1.78 3.84 -22.63
CA THR A 143 -2.20 5.23 -22.83
C THR A 143 -1.57 6.18 -21.82
N TYR A 144 -1.35 5.74 -20.60
CA TYR A 144 -0.89 6.56 -19.49
C TYR A 144 0.48 6.10 -19.02
N ARG A 145 1.41 7.03 -18.85
CA ARG A 145 2.78 6.72 -18.40
C ARG A 145 2.80 6.03 -17.02
N TRP A 146 1.94 6.48 -16.10
CA TRP A 146 1.85 5.92 -14.76
C TRP A 146 0.45 5.36 -14.48
N VAL A 147 0.41 4.15 -13.92
CA VAL A 147 -0.82 3.49 -13.48
C VAL A 147 -0.71 3.18 -11.99
N GLN A 148 -1.36 3.98 -11.15
CA GLN A 148 -1.34 3.83 -9.71
C GLN A 148 -2.47 2.94 -9.24
N ILE A 149 -2.15 1.72 -8.79
CA ILE A 149 -3.07 0.87 -8.03
C ILE A 149 -2.93 1.19 -6.55
N PHE A 150 -4.06 1.36 -5.85
CA PHE A 150 -4.08 1.59 -4.41
C PHE A 150 -5.39 1.14 -3.75
N GLU A 151 -5.35 0.88 -2.45
CA GLU A 151 -6.51 0.63 -1.59
C GLU A 151 -6.42 1.54 -0.36
N ASN A 152 -7.56 2.08 0.06
CA ASN A 152 -7.71 2.72 1.36
C ASN A 152 -8.69 1.88 2.19
N LYS A 153 -8.19 1.15 3.18
CA LYS A 153 -8.99 0.30 4.08
C LYS A 153 -9.32 1.05 5.37
N GLY A 154 -10.60 1.07 5.71
CA GLY A 154 -11.12 1.59 6.98
C GLY A 154 -11.34 3.11 7.00
N ALA A 155 -12.33 3.55 7.78
CA ALA A 155 -12.75 4.96 7.83
C ALA A 155 -11.63 5.92 8.27
N ILE A 156 -10.70 5.45 9.12
CA ILE A 156 -9.54 6.24 9.57
C ILE A 156 -8.64 6.67 8.40
N MET A 157 -8.62 5.90 7.31
CA MET A 157 -7.85 6.20 6.09
C MET A 157 -8.66 6.93 5.02
N GLY A 158 -9.83 7.48 5.38
CA GLY A 158 -10.67 8.24 4.45
C GLY A 158 -11.51 7.36 3.51
N CYS A 159 -11.62 6.06 3.76
CA CYS A 159 -12.51 5.19 2.99
C CYS A 159 -13.98 5.53 3.28
N SER A 160 -14.71 5.99 2.25
CA SER A 160 -16.10 6.42 2.37
C SER A 160 -17.12 5.30 2.15
N ASN A 161 -16.74 4.16 1.56
CA ASN A 161 -17.59 2.97 1.40
C ASN A 161 -16.99 1.75 2.12
N PRO A 162 -17.77 1.00 2.93
CA PRO A 162 -17.26 -0.17 3.64
C PRO A 162 -17.12 -1.45 2.81
N HIS A 163 -17.57 -1.48 1.55
CA HIS A 163 -17.41 -2.63 0.65
C HIS A 163 -15.93 -2.82 0.27
N PRO A 164 -15.41 -4.06 0.15
CA PRO A 164 -14.01 -4.30 -0.16
C PRO A 164 -13.67 -3.85 -1.59
N HIS A 165 -12.87 -2.78 -1.71
CA HIS A 165 -12.49 -2.25 -3.01
C HIS A 165 -11.14 -1.52 -2.97
N GLY A 166 -10.51 -1.46 -4.13
CA GLY A 166 -9.39 -0.59 -4.43
C GLY A 166 -9.73 0.39 -5.54
N GLN A 167 -8.72 1.12 -5.98
CA GLN A 167 -8.79 2.06 -7.09
C GLN A 167 -7.58 1.89 -7.99
N VAL A 168 -7.75 2.28 -9.25
CA VAL A 168 -6.64 2.42 -10.18
C VAL A 168 -6.77 3.73 -10.94
N TRP A 169 -5.72 4.55 -10.88
CA TRP A 169 -5.65 5.84 -11.55
C TRP A 169 -4.55 5.80 -12.60
N GLY A 170 -4.91 6.00 -13.87
CA GLY A 170 -3.96 6.19 -14.96
C GLY A 170 -3.74 7.68 -15.18
N GLN A 171 -2.49 8.12 -15.35
CA GLN A 171 -2.15 9.52 -15.59
C GLN A 171 -0.91 9.70 -16.47
N GLN A 172 -0.82 10.84 -17.15
CA GLN A 172 0.23 11.12 -18.15
C GLN A 172 1.57 11.48 -17.50
N SER A 173 1.54 12.22 -16.38
CA SER A 173 2.76 12.53 -15.64
C SER A 173 3.15 11.42 -14.67
N LEU A 174 4.47 11.30 -14.44
CA LEU A 174 4.98 10.51 -13.32
C LEU A 174 4.73 11.30 -12.02
N PRO A 175 3.91 10.80 -11.08
CA PRO A 175 3.59 11.54 -9.86
C PRO A 175 4.79 11.62 -8.90
N ASN A 176 4.65 12.45 -7.86
CA ASN A 176 5.75 12.85 -6.99
C ASN A 176 6.51 11.67 -6.37
N GLU A 177 5.84 10.72 -5.72
CA GLU A 177 6.53 9.62 -5.03
C GLU A 177 7.22 8.66 -6.02
N PRO A 178 6.56 8.15 -7.07
CA PRO A 178 7.24 7.36 -8.11
C PRO A 178 8.39 8.10 -8.81
N LYS A 179 8.30 9.42 -8.96
CA LYS A 179 9.39 10.23 -9.52
C LYS A 179 10.62 10.27 -8.60
N LYS A 180 10.42 10.34 -7.27
CA LYS A 180 11.54 10.22 -6.32
C LYS A 180 12.17 8.83 -6.41
N GLU A 181 11.34 7.77 -6.45
CA GLU A 181 11.81 6.39 -6.53
C GLU A 181 12.54 6.09 -7.84
N ASP A 182 12.05 6.60 -8.97
CA ASP A 182 12.70 6.49 -10.28
C ASP A 182 14.13 7.04 -10.22
N LEU A 183 14.27 8.29 -9.75
CA LEU A 183 15.55 8.98 -9.63
C LEU A 183 16.54 8.19 -8.76
N HIS A 184 16.12 7.74 -7.58
CA HIS A 184 17.04 7.11 -6.63
C HIS A 184 17.35 5.65 -6.98
N GLN A 185 16.40 4.89 -7.54
CA GLN A 185 16.69 3.55 -8.05
C GLN A 185 17.65 3.61 -9.23
N GLN A 186 17.47 4.56 -10.15
CA GLN A 186 18.39 4.77 -11.26
C GLN A 186 19.80 5.12 -10.76
N ALA A 187 19.91 6.11 -9.88
CA ALA A 187 21.21 6.55 -9.34
C ALA A 187 21.94 5.43 -8.58
N TYR A 188 21.21 4.58 -7.84
CA TYR A 188 21.78 3.40 -7.21
C TYR A 188 22.28 2.39 -8.25
N TYR A 189 21.45 2.08 -9.24
CA TYR A 189 21.78 1.11 -10.28
C TYR A 189 23.02 1.53 -11.09
N GLU A 190 23.13 2.80 -11.47
CA GLU A 190 24.30 3.34 -12.19
C GLU A 190 25.60 3.19 -11.38
N LYS A 191 25.51 3.29 -10.05
CA LYS A 191 26.66 3.19 -9.15
C LYS A 191 27.02 1.75 -8.78
N HIS A 192 26.02 0.89 -8.61
CA HIS A 192 26.17 -0.45 -8.02
C HIS A 192 26.01 -1.59 -9.02
N GLY A 193 25.42 -1.34 -10.20
CA GLY A 193 25.17 -2.33 -11.24
C GLY A 193 24.06 -3.34 -10.89
N ALA A 194 23.24 -3.06 -9.87
CA ALA A 194 22.14 -3.91 -9.42
C ALA A 194 20.95 -3.08 -8.92
N PRO A 195 19.69 -3.56 -9.05
CA PRO A 195 18.52 -2.85 -8.55
C PRO A 195 18.55 -2.69 -7.02
N LEU A 196 18.33 -1.46 -6.56
CA LEU A 196 18.38 -1.06 -5.14
C LEU A 196 17.62 -2.02 -4.23
N LEU A 197 16.36 -2.31 -4.58
CA LEU A 197 15.48 -3.09 -3.72
C LEU A 197 15.81 -4.59 -3.71
N LEU A 198 16.50 -5.11 -4.72
CA LEU A 198 16.96 -6.50 -4.70
C LEU A 198 18.16 -6.68 -3.76
N ASP A 199 19.12 -5.75 -3.78
CA ASP A 199 20.21 -5.74 -2.82
C ASP A 199 19.70 -5.52 -1.39
N TYR A 200 18.70 -4.64 -1.23
CA TYR A 200 18.02 -4.47 0.04
C TYR A 200 17.30 -5.74 0.52
N ALA A 201 16.57 -6.43 -0.37
CA ALA A 201 15.88 -7.68 -0.03
C ALA A 201 16.85 -8.77 0.42
N ARG A 202 18.00 -8.91 -0.27
CA ARG A 202 19.08 -9.84 0.12
C ARG A 202 19.61 -9.53 1.53
N LEU A 203 19.89 -8.26 1.80
CA LEU A 203 20.37 -7.83 3.12
C LEU A 203 19.33 -8.10 4.22
N GLU A 204 18.04 -7.85 3.97
CA GLU A 204 17.00 -8.18 4.94
C GLU A 204 16.86 -9.69 5.17
N LEU A 205 17.05 -10.50 4.13
CA LEU A 205 17.09 -11.96 4.25
C LEU A 205 18.33 -12.45 5.00
N GLU A 206 19.46 -11.76 4.93
CA GLU A 206 20.64 -12.10 5.75
C GLU A 206 20.43 -11.71 7.22
N GLN A 207 19.87 -10.53 7.47
CA GLN A 207 19.73 -9.97 8.82
C GLN A 207 18.55 -10.54 9.60
N GLN A 208 17.48 -10.95 8.91
CA GLN A 208 16.21 -11.47 9.44
C GLN A 208 15.43 -10.55 10.40
N ALA A 209 16.04 -9.50 10.94
CA ALA A 209 15.50 -8.67 12.02
C ALA A 209 14.18 -7.96 11.67
N ARG A 210 13.92 -7.72 10.38
CA ARG A 210 12.73 -7.00 9.90
C ARG A 210 11.86 -7.79 8.93
N VAL A 211 12.17 -9.08 8.71
CA VAL A 211 11.37 -9.98 7.86
C VAL A 211 10.09 -10.36 8.59
N ILE A 212 8.92 -10.02 8.05
CA ILE A 212 7.63 -10.29 8.72
C ILE A 212 7.07 -11.64 8.27
N VAL A 213 7.03 -11.84 6.96
CA VAL A 213 6.57 -13.08 6.34
C VAL A 213 7.25 -13.21 4.98
N LYS A 214 7.54 -14.45 4.58
CA LYS A 214 8.02 -14.77 3.23
C LYS A 214 7.39 -16.06 2.74
N ASN A 215 7.37 -16.23 1.42
CA ASN A 215 7.16 -17.52 0.78
C ASN A 215 8.21 -17.71 -0.33
N GLU A 216 7.97 -18.64 -1.25
CA GLU A 216 8.94 -18.96 -2.32
C GLU A 216 9.30 -17.75 -3.19
N HIS A 217 8.33 -16.89 -3.50
CA HIS A 217 8.50 -15.81 -4.47
C HIS A 217 8.51 -14.41 -3.86
N TRP A 218 7.98 -14.24 -2.65
CA TRP A 218 7.74 -12.91 -2.06
C TRP A 218 8.32 -12.77 -0.67
N LEU A 219 8.63 -11.52 -0.34
CA LEU A 219 9.14 -11.09 0.94
C LEU A 219 8.37 -9.86 1.42
N ALA A 220 7.84 -9.91 2.65
CA ALA A 220 7.31 -8.75 3.34
C ALA A 220 8.26 -8.36 4.48
N VAL A 221 8.71 -7.10 4.49
CA VAL A 221 9.59 -6.55 5.52
C VAL A 221 8.98 -5.29 6.14
N MET A 222 9.39 -4.98 7.37
CA MET A 222 9.33 -3.62 7.89
C MET A 222 10.53 -2.85 7.31
N PRO A 223 10.37 -1.86 6.42
CA PRO A 223 11.52 -1.20 5.84
C PRO A 223 12.38 -0.54 6.93
N TYR A 224 13.71 -0.56 6.77
CA TYR A 224 14.64 0.04 7.73
C TYR A 224 14.33 1.52 8.00
N TRP A 225 13.76 2.18 7.00
CA TRP A 225 13.34 3.59 6.98
C TRP A 225 11.84 3.80 7.15
N ALA A 226 11.09 2.80 7.62
CA ALA A 226 9.65 2.89 7.82
C ALA A 226 9.25 4.16 8.59
N MET A 227 8.25 4.90 8.12
CA MET A 227 7.72 6.11 8.77
C MET A 227 6.44 5.84 9.59
N TRP A 228 5.60 4.90 9.13
CA TRP A 228 4.42 4.45 9.87
C TRP A 228 4.79 3.38 10.92
N PRO A 229 3.98 3.21 12.00
CA PRO A 229 4.36 2.36 13.12
C PRO A 229 4.61 0.92 12.71
N PHE A 230 3.69 0.37 11.90
CA PHE A 230 3.73 -0.97 11.37
C PHE A 230 3.78 -0.98 9.83
N GLU A 231 4.50 -0.01 9.25
CA GLU A 231 4.71 0.07 7.80
C GLU A 231 5.29 -1.23 7.25
N THR A 232 4.83 -1.67 6.08
CA THR A 232 5.48 -2.80 5.42
C THR A 232 5.72 -2.53 3.95
N MET A 233 6.79 -3.13 3.44
CA MET A 233 7.10 -3.20 2.03
C MET A 233 7.07 -4.67 1.61
N LEU A 234 6.30 -4.96 0.58
CA LEU A 234 6.15 -6.29 -0.01
C LEU A 234 6.78 -6.28 -1.40
N LEU A 235 7.73 -7.17 -1.68
CA LEU A 235 8.44 -7.21 -2.96
C LEU A 235 8.74 -8.65 -3.39
N PRO A 236 8.78 -8.94 -4.70
CA PRO A 236 9.18 -10.24 -5.19
C PRO A 236 10.70 -10.41 -5.00
N GLN A 237 11.12 -11.66 -4.78
CA GLN A 237 12.54 -12.01 -4.62
C GLN A 237 13.26 -12.10 -5.97
N ARG A 238 12.52 -12.25 -7.07
CA ARG A 238 13.02 -12.11 -8.44
C ARG A 238 13.02 -10.64 -8.86
N HIS A 239 13.93 -10.29 -9.77
CA HIS A 239 13.86 -9.02 -10.50
C HIS A 239 12.60 -8.96 -11.38
N VAL A 240 11.69 -8.06 -11.03
CA VAL A 240 10.39 -7.87 -11.70
C VAL A 240 10.18 -6.37 -11.84
N LEU A 241 9.93 -5.86 -13.04
CA LEU A 241 9.75 -4.42 -13.24
C LEU A 241 8.31 -4.00 -12.90
N ARG A 242 7.31 -4.77 -13.34
CA ARG A 242 5.89 -4.42 -13.21
C ARG A 242 5.06 -5.64 -12.79
N LEU A 243 3.86 -5.42 -12.23
CA LEU A 243 2.92 -6.50 -11.90
C LEU A 243 2.57 -7.38 -13.11
N THR A 244 2.61 -6.80 -14.32
CA THR A 244 2.38 -7.52 -15.58
C THR A 244 3.42 -8.59 -15.88
N ASP A 245 4.61 -8.48 -15.30
CA ASP A 245 5.77 -9.33 -15.59
C ASP A 245 5.88 -10.51 -14.60
N LEU A 246 4.90 -10.65 -13.71
CA LEU A 246 4.75 -11.79 -12.81
C LEU A 246 4.25 -13.02 -13.57
N THR A 247 4.90 -14.15 -13.35
CA THR A 247 4.45 -15.47 -13.77
C THR A 247 3.26 -15.94 -12.94
N ASP A 248 2.51 -16.95 -13.42
CA ASP A 248 1.36 -17.49 -12.68
C ASP A 248 1.72 -17.98 -11.27
N PRO A 249 2.81 -18.76 -11.05
CA PRO A 249 3.21 -19.16 -9.69
C PRO A 249 3.52 -17.97 -8.77
N GLU A 250 4.11 -16.89 -9.30
CA GLU A 250 4.38 -15.69 -8.53
C GLU A 250 3.10 -14.92 -8.18
N ARG A 251 2.07 -14.96 -9.02
CA ARG A 251 0.75 -14.38 -8.72
C ARG A 251 -0.01 -15.18 -7.68
N ASP A 252 0.08 -16.52 -7.75
CA ASP A 252 -0.48 -17.40 -6.71
C ASP A 252 0.20 -17.17 -5.36
N ALA A 253 1.53 -17.09 -5.36
CA ALA A 253 2.30 -16.78 -4.16
C ALA A 253 2.06 -15.36 -3.65
N LEU A 254 1.74 -14.39 -4.52
CA LEU A 254 1.36 -13.05 -4.10
C LEU A 254 0.02 -13.08 -3.33
N ALA A 255 -0.95 -13.84 -3.82
CA ALA A 255 -2.24 -13.98 -3.14
C ALA A 255 -2.09 -14.62 -1.75
N ASP A 256 -1.25 -15.66 -1.63
CA ASP A 256 -0.91 -16.30 -0.35
C ASP A 256 -0.26 -15.31 0.63
N ILE A 257 0.81 -14.62 0.23
CA ILE A 257 1.56 -13.75 1.14
C ILE A 257 0.74 -12.53 1.56
N LEU A 258 -0.13 -12.00 0.67
CA LEU A 258 -1.08 -10.94 1.02
C LEU A 258 -2.04 -11.40 2.11
N LYS A 259 -2.64 -12.61 1.98
CA LYS A 259 -3.53 -13.14 3.02
C LYS A 259 -2.81 -13.24 4.37
N ARG A 260 -1.59 -13.77 4.38
CA ARG A 260 -0.79 -13.97 5.60
C ARG A 260 -0.37 -12.64 6.24
N LEU A 261 0.13 -11.69 5.44
CA LEU A 261 0.53 -10.36 5.90
C LEU A 261 -0.67 -9.60 6.49
N LEU A 262 -1.78 -9.55 5.76
CA LEU A 262 -2.98 -8.83 6.20
C LEU A 262 -3.67 -9.50 7.38
N SER A 263 -3.56 -10.84 7.51
CA SER A 263 -4.02 -11.55 8.70
C SER A 263 -3.20 -11.18 9.94
N LYS A 264 -1.87 -11.07 9.82
CA LYS A 264 -1.02 -10.58 10.92
C LYS A 264 -1.37 -9.15 11.31
N TYR A 265 -1.73 -8.29 10.36
CA TYR A 265 -2.21 -6.94 10.68
C TYR A 265 -3.49 -6.97 11.50
N ASP A 266 -4.51 -7.72 11.07
CA ASP A 266 -5.79 -7.77 11.78
C ASP A 266 -5.65 -8.46 13.16
N ASN A 267 -4.75 -9.46 13.27
CA ASN A 267 -4.42 -10.13 14.52
C ASN A 267 -3.67 -9.24 15.54
N LEU A 268 -2.96 -8.20 15.09
CA LEU A 268 -2.12 -7.38 15.98
C LEU A 268 -2.91 -6.70 17.09
N PHE A 269 -4.14 -6.30 16.79
CA PHE A 269 -5.07 -5.69 17.74
C PHE A 269 -6.46 -6.34 17.72
N GLU A 270 -6.58 -7.55 17.16
CA GLU A 270 -7.83 -8.31 16.97
C GLU A 270 -8.96 -7.44 16.40
N ALA A 271 -8.65 -6.68 15.34
CA ALA A 271 -9.56 -5.73 14.71
C ALA A 271 -9.22 -5.57 13.23
N SER A 272 -10.21 -5.20 12.41
CA SER A 272 -9.97 -4.87 11.00
C SER A 272 -8.98 -3.71 10.89
N PHE A 273 -7.76 -4.01 10.47
CA PHE A 273 -6.63 -3.10 10.56
C PHE A 273 -6.66 -2.11 9.38
N PRO A 274 -6.77 -0.80 9.63
CA PRO A 274 -6.82 0.19 8.58
C PRO A 274 -5.44 0.43 7.97
N TYR A 275 -5.39 0.71 6.67
CA TYR A 275 -4.17 1.09 5.96
C TYR A 275 -4.50 1.79 4.65
N SER A 276 -3.54 2.54 4.13
CA SER A 276 -3.45 2.82 2.69
C SER A 276 -2.35 1.93 2.13
N MET A 277 -2.59 1.28 1.00
CA MET A 277 -1.58 0.51 0.30
C MET A 277 -1.58 0.84 -1.19
N GLY A 278 -0.47 0.57 -1.86
CA GLY A 278 -0.39 0.74 -3.30
C GLY A 278 0.83 0.03 -3.89
N TRP A 279 0.79 -0.13 -5.21
CA TRP A 279 1.84 -0.79 -5.99
C TRP A 279 2.68 0.25 -6.73
N HIS A 280 4.00 0.11 -6.65
CA HIS A 280 4.96 0.83 -7.47
C HIS A 280 5.76 -0.17 -8.31
N GLY A 281 5.74 0.02 -9.62
CA GLY A 281 6.58 -0.68 -10.58
C GLY A 281 7.08 0.32 -11.63
N ALA A 282 7.91 -0.14 -12.56
CA ALA A 282 8.44 0.71 -13.62
C ALA A 282 7.32 1.47 -14.37
N PRO A 283 7.53 2.76 -14.74
CA PRO A 283 6.66 3.49 -15.65
C PRO A 283 6.39 2.70 -16.93
N THR A 284 5.27 2.92 -17.60
CA THR A 284 4.77 2.05 -18.68
C THR A 284 5.09 2.54 -20.10
N ASP A 285 5.82 3.64 -20.23
CA ASP A 285 6.45 4.09 -21.48
C ASP A 285 7.61 3.17 -21.90
N SER A 286 8.17 3.44 -23.09
CA SER A 286 9.13 2.57 -23.77
C SER A 286 10.60 2.80 -23.38
N GLU A 287 10.87 3.50 -22.29
CA GLU A 287 12.22 3.76 -21.79
C GLU A 287 12.81 2.52 -21.08
N ASP A 288 14.12 2.54 -20.87
CA ASP A 288 14.80 1.49 -20.09
C ASP A 288 14.59 1.72 -18.59
N TYR A 289 13.96 0.75 -17.95
CA TYR A 289 13.67 0.73 -16.52
C TYR A 289 14.30 -0.49 -15.83
N SER A 290 15.40 -1.04 -16.36
CA SER A 290 16.08 -2.20 -15.77
C SER A 290 16.47 -2.00 -14.29
N TYR A 291 16.56 -0.75 -13.84
CA TYR A 291 16.87 -0.38 -12.45
C TYR A 291 15.68 -0.45 -11.49
N TRP A 292 14.44 -0.52 -11.99
CA TRP A 292 13.24 -0.63 -11.17
C TRP A 292 13.07 -2.03 -10.59
N GLN A 293 12.44 -2.06 -9.42
CA GLN A 293 11.93 -3.28 -8.81
C GLN A 293 10.50 -3.06 -8.32
N LEU A 294 9.59 -3.93 -8.76
CA LEU A 294 8.21 -3.97 -8.31
C LEU A 294 8.13 -4.12 -6.79
N HIS A 295 7.31 -3.32 -6.14
CA HIS A 295 7.01 -3.45 -4.72
C HIS A 295 5.65 -2.83 -4.37
N ALA A 296 5.11 -3.21 -3.22
CA ALA A 296 3.95 -2.57 -2.61
C ALA A 296 4.32 -1.94 -1.27
N HIS A 297 3.70 -0.81 -0.97
CA HIS A 297 3.77 -0.14 0.32
C HIS A 297 2.48 -0.34 1.09
N PHE A 298 2.57 -0.52 2.41
CA PHE A 298 1.44 -0.50 3.34
C PHE A 298 1.69 0.52 4.44
N TYR A 299 0.77 1.48 4.57
CA TYR A 299 0.86 2.61 5.50
C TYR A 299 -0.29 2.57 6.53
N PRO A 300 -0.17 1.75 7.58
CA PRO A 300 -1.17 1.67 8.63
C PRO A 300 -0.98 2.75 9.71
N PRO A 301 -2.07 3.38 10.20
CA PRO A 301 -1.98 4.45 11.18
C PRO A 301 -1.94 3.95 12.62
N LEU A 302 -2.41 2.74 12.92
CA LEU A 302 -2.52 2.25 14.31
C LEU A 302 -1.14 2.10 14.95
N LEU A 303 -1.03 2.42 16.24
CA LEU A 303 0.25 2.48 16.97
C LEU A 303 0.25 1.63 18.25
N ARG A 304 -0.70 1.86 19.17
CA ARG A 304 -0.69 1.20 20.49
C ARG A 304 -1.79 0.15 20.68
N SER A 305 -2.93 0.35 20.02
CA SER A 305 -4.13 -0.48 20.11
C SER A 305 -5.01 -0.23 18.89
N ALA A 306 -6.14 -0.96 18.80
CA ALA A 306 -7.22 -0.70 17.84
C ALA A 306 -7.80 0.73 17.91
N THR A 307 -7.49 1.46 18.99
CA THR A 307 -8.07 2.76 19.29
C THR A 307 -7.05 3.90 19.35
N VAL A 308 -5.75 3.62 19.24
CA VAL A 308 -4.70 4.65 19.34
C VAL A 308 -3.82 4.61 18.10
N LYS A 309 -3.94 5.66 17.29
CA LYS A 309 -3.20 5.85 16.04
C LYS A 309 -2.05 6.87 16.17
N LYS A 310 -1.11 6.78 15.23
CA LYS A 310 -0.12 7.81 14.94
C LYS A 310 -0.79 8.97 14.20
N PHE A 311 -0.35 10.18 14.53
CA PHE A 311 -0.72 11.41 13.83
C PHE A 311 0.54 12.00 13.20
N MET A 312 0.62 12.08 11.88
CA MET A 312 1.69 12.77 11.17
C MET A 312 1.35 14.26 11.08
N VAL A 313 1.74 15.01 12.10
CA VAL A 313 1.37 16.43 12.26
C VAL A 313 2.54 17.22 12.85
N GLY A 314 2.40 18.55 12.90
CA GLY A 314 3.35 19.42 13.61
C GLY A 314 4.77 19.28 13.06
N TYR A 315 5.68 18.71 13.87
CA TYR A 315 7.07 18.47 13.45
C TYR A 315 7.18 17.67 12.16
N GLU A 316 6.31 16.67 11.96
CA GLU A 316 6.38 15.80 10.77
C GLU A 316 5.94 16.50 9.48
N MET A 317 5.17 17.60 9.60
CA MET A 317 4.75 18.43 8.46
C MET A 317 5.71 19.60 8.18
N LEU A 318 6.49 20.03 9.17
CA LEU A 318 7.35 21.22 9.09
C LEU A 318 8.86 20.90 9.17
N GLY A 319 9.22 19.65 9.44
CA GLY A 319 10.58 19.17 9.61
C GLY A 319 10.80 17.89 8.81
N GLU A 320 10.78 16.74 9.48
CA GLU A 320 10.91 15.43 8.82
C GLU A 320 10.08 14.36 9.55
N PRO A 321 9.72 13.24 8.91
CA PRO A 321 8.96 12.17 9.55
C PRO A 321 9.62 11.66 10.82
N GLN A 322 8.80 11.30 11.82
CA GLN A 322 9.29 10.81 13.10
C GLN A 322 8.55 9.56 13.56
N ARG A 323 9.25 8.57 14.10
CA ARG A 323 8.64 7.36 14.67
C ARG A 323 9.06 7.10 16.11
N ASP A 324 8.12 6.56 16.88
CA ASP A 324 8.29 6.27 18.31
C ASP A 324 8.87 4.86 18.55
N LEU A 325 8.34 3.85 17.83
CA LEU A 325 8.76 2.45 17.91
C LEU A 325 9.88 2.21 16.89
N THR A 326 10.93 1.44 17.17
CA THR A 326 11.91 1.08 16.11
C THR A 326 11.27 0.14 15.06
N PRO A 327 11.74 0.14 13.80
CA PRO A 327 11.31 -0.84 12.80
C PRO A 327 11.50 -2.29 13.27
N GLU A 328 12.60 -2.59 13.98
CA GLU A 328 12.89 -3.94 14.49
C GLU A 328 11.85 -4.37 15.54
N GLN A 329 11.50 -3.50 16.48
CA GLN A 329 10.45 -3.80 17.48
C GLN A 329 9.07 -3.97 16.83
N ALA A 330 8.76 -3.15 15.80
CA ALA A 330 7.51 -3.26 15.06
C ALA A 330 7.42 -4.59 14.29
N ALA A 331 8.51 -4.97 13.60
CA ALA A 331 8.59 -6.22 12.86
C ALA A 331 8.42 -7.43 13.78
N LYS A 332 9.12 -7.44 14.94
CA LYS A 332 9.02 -8.54 15.92
C LYS A 332 7.58 -8.77 16.39
N ARG A 333 6.83 -7.69 16.63
CA ARG A 333 5.41 -7.78 17.02
C ARG A 333 4.54 -8.44 15.95
N LEU A 334 4.80 -8.18 14.66
CA LEU A 334 4.06 -8.83 13.58
C LEU A 334 4.52 -10.27 13.34
N GLN A 335 5.82 -10.54 13.47
CA GLN A 335 6.41 -11.89 13.35
C GLN A 335 5.76 -12.88 14.32
N ASP A 336 5.54 -12.44 15.57
CA ASP A 336 5.02 -13.27 16.66
C ASP A 336 3.53 -13.65 16.52
N LEU A 337 2.81 -13.05 15.56
CA LEU A 337 1.38 -13.29 15.36
C LEU A 337 1.14 -14.47 14.42
N PRO A 338 0.02 -15.21 14.57
CA PRO A 338 -0.36 -16.26 13.64
C PRO A 338 -0.58 -15.74 12.21
N ASP A 339 -0.30 -16.59 11.22
CA ASP A 339 -0.57 -16.34 9.80
C ASP A 339 -2.07 -16.47 9.45
N LYS A 340 -2.84 -17.16 10.31
CA LYS A 340 -4.28 -17.37 10.17
C LYS A 340 -5.05 -16.25 10.87
N HIS A 341 -6.05 -15.68 10.18
CA HIS A 341 -6.86 -14.59 10.72
C HIS A 341 -7.66 -15.03 11.96
N TYR A 342 -7.77 -14.17 12.97
CA TYR A 342 -8.41 -14.51 14.26
C TYR A 342 -9.86 -15.01 14.11
N LYS A 343 -10.65 -14.44 13.19
CA LYS A 343 -12.02 -14.92 12.88
C LYS A 343 -12.08 -16.35 12.32
N GLU A 344 -11.00 -16.87 11.75
CA GLU A 344 -10.94 -18.25 11.29
C GLU A 344 -10.47 -19.22 12.39
N ALA A 345 -9.93 -18.71 13.51
CA ALA A 345 -9.49 -19.53 14.63
C ALA A 345 -10.66 -19.97 15.53
N ASP A 346 -11.73 -19.17 15.59
CA ASP A 346 -12.91 -19.40 16.45
C ASP A 346 -13.96 -20.37 15.86
N THR A 347 -13.63 -21.10 14.78
CA THR A 347 -14.54 -22.06 14.11
C THR A 347 -14.32 -23.53 14.50
N VAL A 348 -13.74 -23.79 15.68
CA VAL A 348 -13.54 -25.15 16.23
C VAL A 348 -14.64 -25.55 17.19
#